data_AF-A0A1B6EX47-F1
#
_entry.id   AF-A0A1B6EX47-F1
#
_cell.length_a   1.000
_cell.length_b   1.000
_cell.length_c   1.000
_cell.angle_alpha   90.00
_cell.angle_beta   90.00
_cell.angle_gamma   90.00
#
_symmetry.space_group_name_H-M   'P 1'
#
loop_
_entity.id
_entity.type
_entity.pdbx_description
1 polymer ?
#
loop_
_entity_poly.entity_id
_entity_poly.type
_entity_poly.pdbx_seq_one_letter_code
_entity_poly.pdbx_strand_id
1 'polypeptide(L)'
;MDYGSGFPTKATNQADDIYVKSTWNLNNIPIDDGSVLGHIGGDISGMKIPWMYVGMCFSAFCWHNEDHWSYSINYLHWGEAKTWYGVPGDCAEKFEEVMREEAPELFDSQPDLLHQLVT
;
A
#
# COMPACT_ATOMS: atom_id res chain seq x y z
N MET A 1 20.25 0.10 -1.15
CA MET A 1 20.35 -0.74 -2.37
C MET A 1 18.91 -0.95 -2.77
N ASP A 2 18.43 -0.22 -3.77
CA ASP A 2 17.03 -0.31 -4.17
C ASP A 2 16.83 -1.61 -4.94
N TYR A 3 15.92 -2.46 -4.46
CA TYR A 3 15.79 -3.86 -4.89
C TYR A 3 15.12 -4.04 -6.26
N GLY A 4 14.71 -2.93 -6.90
CA GLY A 4 13.99 -2.94 -8.19
C GLY A 4 12.51 -3.32 -8.05
N SER A 5 11.78 -3.27 -9.16
CA SER A 5 10.37 -3.66 -9.23
C SER A 5 10.22 -5.13 -9.65
N GLY A 6 9.16 -5.79 -9.18
CA GLY A 6 8.75 -7.11 -9.68
C GLY A 6 8.10 -7.07 -11.07
N PHE A 7 7.73 -5.89 -11.57
CA PHE A 7 7.27 -5.69 -12.94
C PHE A 7 8.42 -5.38 -13.90
N PRO A 8 8.31 -5.74 -15.19
CA PRO A 8 9.26 -5.27 -16.18
C PRO A 8 9.16 -3.75 -16.33
N THR A 9 10.31 -3.09 -16.47
CA THR A 9 10.44 -1.66 -16.72
C THR A 9 11.29 -1.42 -17.96
N LYS A 10 11.31 -0.18 -18.47
CA LYS A 10 12.20 0.20 -19.58
C LYS A 10 13.69 -0.02 -19.27
N ALA A 11 14.07 -0.07 -17.99
CA ALA A 11 15.44 -0.33 -17.57
C ALA A 11 15.78 -1.83 -17.57
N THR A 12 14.79 -2.70 -17.37
CA THR A 12 15.00 -4.15 -17.24
C THR A 12 14.66 -4.94 -18.50
N ASN A 13 13.86 -4.37 -19.42
CA ASN A 13 13.46 -5.04 -20.66
C ASN A 13 13.38 -4.05 -21.84
N GLN A 14 13.54 -4.56 -23.07
CA GLN A 14 13.44 -3.74 -24.28
C GLN A 14 12.02 -3.17 -24.44
N ALA A 15 11.94 -1.92 -24.88
CA ALA A 15 10.80 -1.01 -24.76
C ALA A 15 9.50 -1.39 -25.50
N ASP A 16 9.35 -2.61 -26.04
CA ASP A 16 8.17 -3.07 -26.80
C ASP A 16 7.35 -4.17 -26.11
N ASP A 17 7.66 -4.48 -24.85
CA ASP A 17 6.85 -5.37 -24.03
C ASP A 17 5.53 -4.70 -23.59
N ILE A 18 4.40 -5.37 -23.85
CA ILE A 18 3.05 -4.93 -23.45
C ILE A 18 2.94 -4.72 -21.93
N TYR A 19 3.68 -5.46 -21.12
CA TYR A 19 3.66 -5.35 -19.67
C TYR A 19 4.44 -4.15 -19.15
N VAL A 20 5.44 -3.67 -19.90
CA VAL A 20 6.18 -2.44 -19.58
C VAL A 20 5.28 -1.21 -19.78
N LYS A 21 4.43 -1.22 -20.80
CA LYS A 21 3.54 -0.09 -21.16
C LYS A 21 2.15 -0.16 -20.50
N SER A 22 1.80 -1.30 -19.90
CA SER A 22 0.48 -1.48 -19.27
C SER A 22 0.24 -0.45 -18.16
N THR A 23 -0.97 0.10 -18.10
CA THR A 23 -1.41 0.97 -17.00
C THR A 23 -1.58 0.18 -15.69
N TRP A 24 -1.72 -1.14 -15.75
CA TRP A 24 -1.76 -2.01 -14.55
C TRP A 24 -0.37 -2.34 -13.99
N ASN A 25 0.70 -1.90 -14.65
CA ASN A 25 2.04 -1.96 -14.07
C ASN A 25 2.11 -0.89 -12.97
N LEU A 26 2.37 -1.30 -11.72
CA LEU A 26 2.32 -0.38 -10.57
C LEU A 26 3.33 0.77 -10.66
N ASN A 27 4.38 0.66 -11.50
CA ASN A 27 5.30 1.76 -11.77
C ASN A 27 4.69 2.87 -12.64
N ASN A 28 3.60 2.58 -13.36
CA ASN A 28 2.95 3.51 -14.30
C ASN A 28 1.68 4.15 -13.70
N ILE A 29 0.99 3.48 -12.76
CA ILE A 29 -0.26 3.98 -12.15
C ILE A 29 -0.13 5.39 -11.57
N PRO A 30 0.94 5.74 -10.82
CA PRO A 30 1.04 7.06 -10.22
C PRO A 30 1.20 8.19 -11.24
N ILE A 31 1.58 7.89 -12.48
CA ILE A 31 1.81 8.85 -13.56
C ILE A 31 0.79 8.73 -14.70
N ASP A 32 -0.27 7.93 -14.52
CA ASP A 32 -1.38 7.85 -15.46
C ASP A 32 -2.15 9.18 -15.50
N ASP A 33 -2.77 9.50 -16.63
CA ASP A 33 -3.42 10.81 -16.86
C ASP A 33 -4.54 11.12 -15.85
N GLY A 34 -5.16 10.10 -15.25
CA GLY A 34 -6.17 10.25 -14.21
C GLY A 34 -5.62 10.44 -12.78
N SER A 35 -4.30 10.30 -12.58
CA SER A 35 -3.68 10.32 -11.26
C SER A 35 -3.18 11.71 -10.87
N VAL A 36 -3.65 12.22 -9.73
CA VAL A 36 -3.14 13.48 -9.14
C VAL A 36 -1.63 13.41 -8.86
N LEU A 37 -1.10 12.20 -8.57
CA LEU A 37 0.31 12.00 -8.26
C LEU A 37 1.22 12.33 -9.46
N GLY A 38 0.72 12.24 -10.69
CA GLY A 38 1.48 12.55 -11.91
C GLY A 38 1.91 14.02 -11.97
N HIS A 39 1.16 14.91 -11.30
CA HIS A 39 1.42 16.35 -11.25
C HIS A 39 2.34 16.77 -10.10
N ILE A 40 2.70 15.85 -9.20
CA ILE A 40 3.62 16.11 -8.09
C ILE A 40 5.05 15.88 -8.57
N GLY A 41 5.90 16.90 -8.56
CA GLY A 41 7.28 16.81 -9.11
C GLY A 41 8.26 15.96 -8.29
N GLY A 42 7.92 15.59 -7.05
CA GLY A 42 8.76 14.76 -6.19
C GLY A 42 8.43 13.27 -6.31
N ASP A 43 9.45 12.42 -6.26
CA ASP A 43 9.30 10.97 -6.13
C ASP A 43 9.02 10.60 -4.67
N ILE A 44 7.74 10.38 -4.37
CA ILE A 44 7.29 9.99 -3.03
C ILE A 44 7.38 8.46 -2.92
N SER A 45 8.31 7.97 -2.09
CA SER A 45 8.45 6.52 -1.82
C SER A 45 7.13 5.95 -1.30
N GLY A 46 6.71 4.80 -1.84
CA GLY A 46 5.46 4.14 -1.45
C GLY A 46 4.24 4.62 -2.21
N MET A 47 4.24 5.85 -2.72
CA MET A 47 3.12 6.42 -3.48
C MET A 47 3.39 6.50 -4.99
N LYS A 48 4.60 6.95 -5.39
CA LYS A 48 5.02 7.01 -6.81
C LYS A 48 5.96 5.88 -7.19
N ILE A 49 6.69 5.35 -6.21
CA ILE A 49 7.59 4.22 -6.36
C ILE A 49 6.98 3.04 -5.61
N PRO A 50 6.62 1.92 -6.29
CA PRO A 50 6.01 0.76 -5.64
C PRO A 50 6.90 0.16 -4.56
N TRP A 51 6.28 -0.29 -3.47
CA TRP A 51 6.95 -1.10 -2.45
C TRP A 51 6.81 -2.59 -2.73
N MET A 52 7.73 -3.37 -2.18
CA MET A 52 7.74 -4.83 -2.30
C MET A 52 7.60 -5.47 -0.92
N TYR A 53 6.69 -6.44 -0.81
CA TYR A 53 6.48 -7.21 0.40
C TYR A 53 6.74 -8.69 0.14
N VAL A 54 7.69 -9.26 0.88
CA VAL A 54 7.96 -10.71 0.88
C VAL A 54 7.32 -11.30 2.13
N GLY A 55 6.30 -12.14 1.94
CA GLY A 55 5.55 -12.77 3.02
C GLY A 55 6.00 -14.19 3.33
N MET A 56 5.62 -14.67 4.51
CA MET A 56 5.71 -16.08 4.92
C MET A 56 4.41 -16.51 5.60
N CYS A 57 4.25 -17.79 5.93
CA CYS A 57 3.08 -18.24 6.67
C CYS A 57 2.94 -17.45 7.99
N PHE A 58 1.73 -16.93 8.23
CA PHE A 58 1.39 -16.05 9.35
C PHE A 58 2.08 -14.68 9.40
N SER A 59 2.79 -14.25 8.35
CA SER A 59 3.16 -12.83 8.25
C SER A 59 1.89 -11.98 8.13
N ALA A 60 1.76 -10.98 8.99
CA ALA A 60 0.58 -10.13 9.08
C ALA A 60 0.95 -8.64 8.91
N PHE A 61 -0.04 -7.87 8.50
CA PHE A 61 -0.03 -6.41 8.55
C PHE A 61 -1.14 -5.98 9.50
N CYS A 62 -0.78 -5.13 10.46
CA CYS A 62 -1.70 -4.54 11.41
C CYS A 62 -2.69 -3.60 10.72
N TRP A 63 -3.77 -3.25 11.44
CA TRP A 63 -4.76 -2.31 10.92
C TRP A 63 -4.14 -0.96 10.60
N HIS A 64 -4.45 -0.41 9.43
CA HIS A 64 -4.03 0.92 9.01
C HIS A 64 -4.90 1.45 7.87
N ASN A 65 -4.81 2.75 7.64
CA ASN A 65 -5.22 3.42 6.40
C ASN A 65 -3.96 3.94 5.68
N GLU A 66 -4.11 4.30 4.42
CA GLU A 66 -3.01 4.91 3.66
C GLU A 66 -2.81 6.37 4.07
N ASP A 67 -1.57 6.85 3.96
CA ASP A 67 -1.25 8.26 4.13
C ASP A 67 -2.17 9.13 3.27
N HIS A 68 -2.67 10.21 3.88
CA HIS A 68 -3.65 11.12 3.27
C HIS A 68 -4.96 10.46 2.83
N TRP A 69 -5.32 9.30 3.40
CA TRP A 69 -6.52 8.52 3.05
C TRP A 69 -6.60 8.23 1.55
N SER A 70 -5.43 8.00 0.96
CA SER A 70 -5.28 7.74 -0.47
C SER A 70 -5.67 6.30 -0.83
N TYR A 71 -5.70 6.02 -2.12
CA TYR A 71 -5.94 4.66 -2.60
C TYR A 71 -4.69 3.80 -2.48
N SER A 72 -4.87 2.54 -2.09
CA SER A 72 -3.86 1.49 -2.16
C SER A 72 -4.17 0.53 -3.30
N ILE A 73 -3.13 0.02 -3.98
CA ILE A 73 -3.25 -1.08 -4.92
C ILE A 73 -2.12 -2.08 -4.71
N ASN A 74 -2.47 -3.36 -4.61
CA ASN A 74 -1.53 -4.46 -4.38
C ASN A 74 -1.59 -5.49 -5.50
N TYR A 75 -0.42 -5.98 -5.93
CA TYR A 75 -0.32 -7.07 -6.89
C TYR A 75 0.52 -8.21 -6.32
N LEU A 76 -0.08 -9.40 -6.20
CA LEU A 76 0.62 -10.61 -5.79
C LEU A 76 1.27 -11.25 -7.02
N HIS A 77 2.58 -11.05 -7.18
CA HIS A 77 3.32 -11.57 -8.34
C HIS A 77 3.27 -13.10 -8.45
N TRP A 78 3.46 -13.80 -7.32
CA TRP A 78 3.44 -15.26 -7.21
C TRP A 78 3.44 -15.66 -5.72
N GLY A 79 3.22 -16.94 -5.43
CA GLY A 79 3.19 -17.49 -4.07
C GLY A 79 1.80 -17.94 -3.62
N GLU A 80 1.65 -18.23 -2.34
CA GLU A 80 0.37 -18.58 -1.73
C GLU A 80 -0.51 -17.35 -1.50
N ALA A 81 -1.81 -17.58 -1.27
CA ALA A 81 -2.79 -16.51 -1.15
C ALA A 81 -2.50 -15.59 0.05
N LYS A 82 -2.74 -14.28 -0.16
CA LYS A 82 -2.77 -13.26 0.89
C LYS A 82 -4.21 -13.00 1.31
N THR A 83 -4.51 -13.15 2.59
CA THR A 83 -5.84 -12.83 3.16
C THR A 83 -5.94 -11.35 3.49
N TRP A 84 -7.10 -10.75 3.22
CA TRP A 84 -7.40 -9.35 3.49
C TRP A 84 -8.66 -9.21 4.34
N TYR A 85 -8.64 -8.22 5.23
CA TYR A 85 -9.80 -7.74 5.96
C TYR A 85 -9.95 -6.25 5.66
N GLY A 86 -11.15 -5.81 5.29
CA GLY A 86 -11.40 -4.44 4.87
C GLY A 86 -12.57 -3.83 5.64
N VAL A 87 -12.42 -2.57 6.02
CA VAL A 87 -13.47 -1.75 6.63
C VAL A 87 -13.84 -0.64 5.65
N PRO A 88 -15.13 -0.43 5.35
CA PRO A 88 -15.58 0.70 4.55
C PRO A 88 -15.14 2.04 5.15
N GLY A 89 -14.76 3.01 4.31
CA GLY A 89 -14.25 4.31 4.78
C GLY A 89 -15.28 5.13 5.57
N ASP A 90 -16.57 4.97 5.29
CA ASP A 90 -17.68 5.58 6.06
C ASP A 90 -17.85 4.98 7.47
N CYS A 91 -17.18 3.86 7.75
CA CYS A 91 -17.11 3.21 9.05
C CYS A 91 -15.78 3.45 9.78
N ALA A 92 -14.86 4.27 9.26
CA ALA A 92 -13.54 4.48 9.84
C ALA A 92 -13.60 4.93 11.31
N GLU A 93 -14.34 6.00 11.62
CA GLU A 93 -14.47 6.53 12.98
C GLU A 93 -15.08 5.50 13.95
N LYS A 94 -16.07 4.71 13.49
CA LYS A 94 -16.68 3.64 14.30
C LYS A 94 -15.70 2.52 14.59
N PHE A 95 -14.85 2.18 13.63
CA PHE A 95 -13.81 1.19 13.83
C PHE A 95 -12.77 1.69 14.85
N GLU A 96 -12.35 2.95 14.76
CA GLU A 96 -11.43 3.55 15.73
C GLU A 96 -12.02 3.60 17.14
N GLU A 97 -13.32 3.88 17.27
CA GLU A 97 -14.05 3.83 18.54
C GLU A 97 -14.02 2.42 19.15
N VAL A 98 -14.40 1.40 18.39
CA VAL A 98 -14.37 0.01 18.86
C VAL A 98 -12.95 -0.43 19.23
N MET A 99 -11.94 -0.08 18.44
CA MET A 99 -10.55 -0.41 18.77
C MET A 99 -10.13 0.19 20.12
N ARG A 100 -10.54 1.43 20.39
CA ARG A 100 -10.27 2.11 21.67
C ARG A 100 -10.97 1.44 22.85
N GLU A 101 -12.19 0.96 22.66
CA GLU A 101 -12.97 0.25 23.68
C GLU A 101 -12.41 -1.14 23.98
N GLU A 102 -11.92 -1.86 22.97
CA GLU A 102 -11.41 -3.22 23.10
C GLU A 102 -9.98 -3.28 23.68
N ALA A 103 -9.16 -2.23 23.48
CA ALA A 103 -7.78 -2.17 23.97
C ALA A 103 -7.45 -0.86 24.74
N PRO A 104 -8.22 -0.49 25.77
CA PRO A 104 -8.17 0.84 26.38
C PRO A 104 -6.81 1.16 27.00
N GLU A 105 -6.17 0.20 27.69
CA GLU A 105 -4.84 0.40 28.30
C GLU A 105 -3.77 0.73 27.25
N LEU A 106 -3.89 0.17 26.04
CA LEU A 106 -2.91 0.36 24.97
C LEU A 106 -3.07 1.76 24.36
N PHE A 107 -4.31 2.21 24.15
CA PHE A 107 -4.61 3.55 23.66
C PHE A 107 -4.36 4.66 24.68
N ASP A 108 -4.54 4.39 25.98
CA ASP A 108 -4.17 5.33 27.04
C ASP A 108 -2.65 5.55 27.08
N SER A 109 -1.87 4.50 26.82
CA SER A 109 -0.41 4.58 26.74
C SER A 109 0.10 5.20 25.44
N GLN A 110 -0.63 4.98 24.34
CA GLN A 110 -0.27 5.43 22.98
C GLN A 110 -1.53 5.87 22.22
N PRO A 111 -1.92 7.16 22.31
CA PRO A 111 -3.12 7.66 21.63
C PRO A 111 -3.07 7.51 20.10
N ASP A 112 -1.86 7.55 19.52
CA ASP A 112 -1.63 7.45 18.06
C ASP A 112 -1.38 6.02 17.58
N LEU A 113 -1.61 5.01 18.42
CA LEU A 113 -1.28 3.61 18.15
C LEU A 113 -1.84 3.06 16.82
N LEU A 114 -3.07 3.47 16.45
CA LEU A 114 -3.69 3.07 15.17
C LEU A 114 -2.92 3.58 13.94
N HIS A 115 -2.18 4.66 14.10
CA HIS A 115 -1.36 5.25 13.04
C HIS A 115 0.06 4.67 13.02
N GLN A 116 0.41 3.80 13.97
CA GLN A 116 1.77 3.26 14.12
C GLN A 116 1.96 1.88 13.48
N LEU A 117 0.97 1.34 12.75
CA LEU A 117 1.05 0.04 12.04
C LEU A 117 1.36 -1.16 12.95
N VAL A 118 0.91 -1.15 14.22
CA VAL A 118 1.30 -2.16 15.23
C VAL A 118 0.13 -2.84 15.97
N THR A 119 -1.12 -2.54 15.63
CA THR A 119 -2.32 -3.11 16.30
C THR A 119 -3.09 -4.14 15.48
#